data_AF-A0A0Q7N8W7-F1
#
_entry.id   AF-A0A0Q7N8W7-F1
#
_cell.length_a   1.000
_cell.length_b   1.000
_cell.length_c   1.000
_cell.angle_alpha   90.00
_cell.angle_beta   90.00
_cell.angle_gamma   90.00
#
_symmetry.space_group_name_H-M   'P 1'
#
loop_
_entity.id
_entity.type
_entity.pdbx_description
1 polymer ?
#
loop_
_entity_poly.entity_id
_entity_poly.type
_entity_poly.pdbx_seq_one_letter_code
_entity_poly.pdbx_strand_id
1 'polypeptide(L)'
;MDTDGWRENTRTSYNNIADSYADLTRRLLDETPEERAVLASFADLVQAQGGGPVVDVGCGTGRITAHLRQLGVDVFRPGGPLLLGFHVGDESHLLTQGYGGRPVNLYVHRRQHSQMHAWLEDAGFVIDTYRTLSSAESKLGGIILAHRRVADPER
;
A
#
# COMPACT_ATOMS: atom_id res chain seq x y z
N MET A 1 -19.85 -13.87 -15.53
CA MET A 1 -18.90 -12.77 -15.29
C MET A 1 -17.52 -13.33 -15.59
N ASP A 2 -16.85 -12.77 -16.58
CA ASP A 2 -15.50 -13.18 -16.96
C ASP A 2 -14.52 -12.78 -15.84
N THR A 3 -14.10 -13.78 -15.06
CA THR A 3 -13.24 -13.62 -13.89
C THR A 3 -11.77 -13.47 -14.23
N ASP A 4 -11.40 -13.53 -15.51
CA ASP A 4 -9.99 -13.63 -15.91
C ASP A 4 -9.39 -12.28 -16.32
N GLY A 5 -10.22 -11.32 -16.75
CA GLY A 5 -9.77 -10.01 -17.27
C GLY A 5 -9.48 -8.92 -16.24
N TRP A 6 -9.84 -9.07 -14.96
CA TRP A 6 -9.78 -7.97 -14.00
C TRP A 6 -8.35 -7.48 -13.71
N ARG A 7 -7.37 -8.38 -13.69
CA ARG A 7 -5.94 -8.03 -13.52
C ARG A 7 -5.45 -7.18 -14.68
N GLU A 8 -5.84 -7.55 -15.90
CA GLU A 8 -5.46 -6.82 -17.11
C GLU A 8 -6.16 -5.47 -17.19
N ASN A 9 -7.45 -5.39 -16.81
CA ASN A 9 -8.18 -4.12 -16.73
C ASN A 9 -7.59 -3.18 -15.66
N THR A 10 -7.19 -3.72 -14.51
CA THR A 10 -6.55 -2.95 -13.44
C THR A 10 -5.19 -2.43 -13.89
N ARG A 11 -4.37 -3.30 -14.50
CA ARG A 11 -3.06 -2.94 -15.06
C ARG A 11 -3.19 -1.88 -16.15
N THR A 12 -4.10 -2.08 -17.09
CA THR A 12 -4.38 -1.13 -18.19
C THR A 12 -4.82 0.21 -17.64
N SER A 13 -5.70 0.23 -16.64
CA SER A 13 -6.16 1.48 -16.02
C SER A 13 -5.03 2.24 -15.32
N TYR A 14 -4.19 1.55 -14.54
CA TYR A 14 -3.01 2.17 -13.92
C TYR A 14 -2.00 2.64 -14.97
N ASN A 15 -1.73 1.85 -16.01
CA ASN A 15 -0.83 2.23 -17.10
C ASN A 15 -1.34 3.48 -17.83
N ASN A 16 -2.63 3.56 -18.11
CA ASN A 16 -3.23 4.69 -18.83
C ASN A 16 -3.10 6.02 -18.08
N ILE A 17 -3.00 5.98 -16.75
CA ILE A 17 -2.88 7.18 -15.93
C ILE A 17 -1.48 7.36 -15.36
N ALA A 18 -0.58 6.38 -15.49
CA ALA A 18 0.71 6.33 -14.80
C ALA A 18 1.55 7.59 -15.05
N ASP A 19 1.68 8.03 -16.31
CA ASP A 19 2.46 9.22 -16.67
C ASP A 19 1.83 10.48 -16.08
N SER A 20 0.51 10.65 -16.25
CA SER A 20 -0.21 11.80 -15.69
C SER A 20 -0.18 11.82 -14.16
N TYR A 21 -0.18 10.65 -13.53
CA TYR A 21 -0.10 10.48 -12.09
C TYR A 21 1.32 10.79 -11.59
N ALA A 22 2.35 10.38 -12.33
CA ALA A 22 3.74 10.73 -12.06
C ALA A 22 3.94 12.25 -12.11
N ASP A 23 3.39 12.92 -13.12
CA ASP A 23 3.47 14.37 -13.24
C ASP A 23 2.75 15.10 -12.12
N LEU A 24 1.50 14.73 -11.83
CA LEU A 24 0.67 15.31 -10.76
C LEU A 24 1.31 15.15 -9.38
N THR A 25 1.88 13.98 -9.12
CA THR A 25 2.38 13.64 -7.78
C THR A 25 3.86 13.98 -7.59
N ARG A 26 4.61 14.31 -8.66
CA ARG A 26 6.07 14.51 -8.62
C ARG A 26 6.54 15.43 -7.51
N ARG A 27 5.87 16.58 -7.35
CA ARG A 27 6.23 17.62 -6.37
C ARG A 27 5.31 17.63 -5.15
N LEU A 28 4.42 16.65 -5.03
CA LEU A 28 3.39 16.69 -3.99
C LEU A 28 4.01 16.74 -2.59
N LEU A 29 5.11 16.00 -2.34
CA LEU A 29 5.83 16.09 -1.05
C LEU A 29 6.44 17.47 -0.81
N ASP A 30 6.96 18.12 -1.84
CA ASP A 30 7.54 19.46 -1.71
C ASP A 30 6.48 20.48 -1.28
N GLU A 31 5.22 20.22 -1.65
CA GLU A 31 4.06 21.06 -1.40
C GLU A 31 3.26 20.65 -0.15
N THR A 32 3.59 19.53 0.49
CA THR A 32 2.91 19.02 1.69
C THR A 32 3.89 18.86 2.87
N PRO A 33 4.24 19.96 3.56
CA PRO A 33 5.15 19.94 4.70
C PRO A 33 4.71 18.99 5.82
N GLU A 34 3.40 18.84 6.02
CA GLU A 34 2.83 17.97 7.04
C GLU A 34 3.07 16.49 6.70
N GLU A 35 2.87 16.08 5.44
CA GLU A 35 3.17 14.71 4.98
C GLU A 35 4.66 14.41 5.11
N ARG A 36 5.53 15.37 4.76
CA ARG A 36 6.98 15.24 4.98
C ARG A 36 7.35 15.13 6.45
N ALA A 37 6.71 15.90 7.33
CA ALA A 37 6.96 15.84 8.77
C ALA A 37 6.57 14.48 9.36
N VAL A 38 5.47 13.89 8.90
CA VAL A 38 5.05 12.54 9.27
C VAL A 38 6.05 11.50 8.79
N LEU A 39 6.52 11.59 7.54
CA LEU A 39 7.53 10.66 6.99
C LEU A 39 8.90 10.81 7.67
N ALA A 40 9.29 12.02 8.06
CA ALA A 40 10.48 12.27 8.87
C ALA A 40 10.35 11.67 10.27
N SER A 41 9.20 11.86 10.93
CA SER A 41 8.93 11.25 12.24
C SER A 41 8.93 9.71 12.15
N PHE A 42 8.40 9.15 11.07
CA PHE A 42 8.49 7.71 10.80
C PHE A 42 9.94 7.24 10.65
N ALA A 43 10.76 7.97 9.89
CA ALA A 43 12.18 7.67 9.74
C ALA A 43 12.92 7.72 11.10
N ASP A 44 12.66 8.75 11.91
CA ASP A 44 13.22 8.88 13.25
C ASP A 44 12.84 7.70 14.15
N LEU A 45 11.58 7.26 14.10
CA LEU A 45 11.10 6.09 14.84
C LEU A 45 11.76 4.79 14.39
N VAL A 46 12.01 4.62 13.08
CA VAL A 46 12.73 3.47 12.53
C VAL A 46 14.17 3.47 13.04
N GLN A 47 14.86 4.62 12.99
CA GLN A 47 16.24 4.74 13.47
C GLN A 47 16.35 4.53 14.98
N ALA A 48 15.44 5.10 15.78
CA ALA A 48 15.42 4.94 17.23
C ALA A 48 15.23 3.49 17.67
N GLN A 49 14.64 2.64 16.81
CA GLN A 49 14.46 1.20 17.04
C GLN A 49 15.63 0.35 16.51
N GLY A 50 16.74 0.98 16.11
CA GLY A 50 17.94 0.30 15.61
C GLY A 50 18.03 0.25 14.07
N GLY A 51 17.13 0.94 13.36
CA GLY A 51 17.09 0.97 11.90
C GLY A 51 16.50 -0.31 11.29
N GLY A 52 16.71 -0.48 9.97
CA GLY A 52 16.40 -1.72 9.26
C GLY A 52 15.38 -1.59 8.12
N PRO A 53 15.06 -2.73 7.48
CA PRO A 53 14.21 -2.81 6.29
C PRO A 53 12.78 -2.27 6.45
N VAL A 54 12.30 -1.46 5.50
CA VAL A 54 10.88 -1.07 5.36
C VAL A 54 10.34 -1.43 3.97
N VAL A 55 9.06 -1.81 3.82
CA VAL A 55 8.45 -2.07 2.49
C VAL A 55 7.43 -0.98 2.15
N ASP A 56 7.52 -0.42 0.93
CA ASP A 56 6.53 0.50 0.34
C ASP A 56 5.61 -0.25 -0.64
N VAL A 57 4.41 -0.62 -0.19
CA VAL A 57 3.43 -1.41 -0.96
C VAL A 57 2.50 -0.48 -1.73
N GLY A 58 2.34 -0.72 -3.03
CA GLY A 58 1.58 0.18 -3.89
C GLY A 58 2.33 1.50 -4.14
N CYS A 59 3.66 1.46 -4.12
CA CYS A 59 4.55 2.62 -4.26
C CYS A 59 4.33 3.48 -5.52
N GLY A 60 3.57 2.98 -6.51
CA GLY A 60 3.28 3.68 -7.75
C GLY A 60 4.57 4.08 -8.46
N THR A 61 4.80 5.38 -8.59
CA THR A 61 6.00 5.96 -9.21
C THR A 61 7.22 5.97 -8.29
N GLY A 62 7.08 5.49 -7.06
CA GLY A 62 8.17 5.36 -6.09
C GLY A 62 8.53 6.65 -5.37
N ARG A 63 7.70 7.71 -5.42
CA ARG A 63 7.97 9.00 -4.77
C ARG A 63 8.25 8.85 -3.27
N ILE A 64 7.38 8.13 -2.56
CA ILE A 64 7.51 7.91 -1.12
C ILE A 64 8.73 7.05 -0.81
N THR A 65 8.90 5.94 -1.54
CA THR A 65 10.12 5.11 -1.48
C THR A 65 11.38 5.97 -1.59
N ALA A 66 11.47 6.86 -2.59
CA ALA A 66 12.63 7.70 -2.82
C ALA A 66 12.87 8.70 -1.68
N HIS A 67 11.81 9.31 -1.15
CA HIS A 67 11.92 10.24 -0.04
C HIS A 67 12.38 9.56 1.26
N LEU A 68 11.83 8.39 1.59
CA LEU A 68 12.25 7.62 2.76
C LEU A 68 13.73 7.20 2.68
N ARG A 69 14.20 6.82 1.47
CA ARG A 69 15.62 6.56 1.22
C ARG A 69 16.50 7.80 1.46
N GLN A 70 16.04 9.00 1.08
CA GLN A 70 16.76 10.26 1.36
C GLN A 70 16.86 10.57 2.85
N LEU A 71 15.85 10.16 3.63
CA LEU A 71 15.84 10.27 5.09
C LEU A 71 16.67 9.16 5.77
N GLY A 72 17.37 8.33 5.01
CA GLY A 72 18.24 7.27 5.53
C GLY A 72 17.52 5.99 5.95
N VAL A 73 16.24 5.82 5.60
CA VAL A 73 15.50 4.57 5.83
C VAL A 73 15.89 3.58 4.74
N ASP A 74 16.27 2.36 5.13
CA ASP A 74 16.53 1.28 4.17
C ASP A 74 15.22 0.63 3.73
N VAL A 75 14.68 1.06 2.58
CA VAL A 75 13.40 0.56 2.07
C VAL A 75 13.61 -0.63 1.14
N PHE A 76 13.29 -1.86 1.55
CA PHE A 76 13.48 -3.08 0.78
C PHE A 76 12.38 -3.39 -0.23
N ARG A 77 12.82 -4.11 -1.27
CA ARG A 77 12.04 -5.00 -2.13
C ARG A 77 12.25 -6.45 -1.60
N PRO A 78 11.42 -7.45 -1.98
CA PRO A 78 11.03 -8.70 -1.29
C PRO A 78 11.76 -9.17 -0.01
N GLY A 79 10.99 -9.51 1.05
CA GLY A 79 11.46 -10.21 2.26
C GLY A 79 11.27 -9.47 3.60
N GLY A 80 10.94 -8.18 3.56
CA GLY A 80 10.66 -7.35 4.74
C GLY A 80 9.21 -7.40 5.24
N PRO A 81 8.89 -6.72 6.36
CA PRO A 81 7.54 -6.64 6.90
C PRO A 81 6.60 -5.92 5.94
N LEU A 82 5.39 -6.46 5.83
CA LEU A 82 4.28 -6.02 5.01
C LEU A 82 3.31 -5.19 5.84
N LEU A 83 3.06 -3.94 5.45
CA LEU A 83 1.90 -3.16 5.89
C LEU A 83 0.88 -3.12 4.75
N LEU A 84 -0.35 -3.52 5.03
CA LEU A 84 -1.43 -3.61 4.06
C LEU A 84 -2.65 -2.81 4.52
N GLY A 85 -2.96 -1.73 3.80
CA GLY A 85 -4.17 -0.93 3.97
C GLY A 85 -5.28 -1.38 3.00
N PHE A 86 -6.51 -1.49 3.49
CA PHE A 86 -7.67 -1.87 2.67
C PHE A 86 -8.98 -1.27 3.20
N HIS A 87 -10.04 -1.35 2.42
CA HIS A 87 -11.38 -0.94 2.86
C HIS A 87 -12.11 -2.14 3.48
N VAL A 88 -12.70 -1.98 4.65
CA VAL A 88 -13.38 -3.07 5.35
C VAL A 88 -14.84 -3.19 4.90
N GLY A 89 -15.27 -4.42 4.68
CA GLY A 89 -16.65 -4.76 4.30
C GLY A 89 -16.71 -5.92 3.30
N ASP A 90 -17.91 -6.24 2.84
CA ASP A 90 -18.17 -7.42 1.99
C ASP A 90 -18.53 -7.05 0.55
N GLU A 91 -18.52 -5.76 0.23
CA GLU A 91 -19.02 -5.23 -1.03
C GLU A 91 -17.92 -4.93 -2.05
N SER A 92 -18.31 -4.93 -3.32
CA SER A 92 -17.44 -4.52 -4.44
C SER A 92 -18.19 -3.50 -5.27
N HIS A 93 -17.56 -2.35 -5.49
CA HIS A 93 -18.21 -1.22 -6.16
C HIS A 93 -17.40 -0.83 -7.39
N LEU A 94 -18.07 -0.62 -8.51
CA LEU A 94 -17.41 -0.15 -9.72
C LEU A 94 -17.18 1.35 -9.64
N LEU A 95 -15.91 1.76 -9.70
CA LEU A 95 -15.52 3.13 -9.90
C LEU A 95 -15.40 3.37 -11.41
N THR A 96 -16.21 4.30 -11.93
CA THR A 96 -16.21 4.69 -13.35
C THR A 96 -15.47 6.00 -13.62
N GLN A 97 -15.15 6.75 -12.56
CA GLN A 97 -14.49 8.05 -12.59
C GLN A 97 -13.39 8.09 -11.52
N GLY A 98 -12.15 8.33 -11.93
CA GLY A 98 -11.00 8.50 -11.06
C GLY A 98 -10.77 9.97 -10.69
N TYR A 99 -9.67 10.24 -10.00
CA TYR A 99 -9.29 11.61 -9.64
C TYR A 99 -9.20 12.53 -10.88
N GLY A 100 -9.71 13.75 -10.74
CA GLY A 100 -9.77 14.72 -11.83
C GLY A 100 -10.81 14.42 -12.92
N GLY A 101 -11.79 13.53 -12.66
CA GLY A 101 -12.88 13.22 -13.58
C GLY A 101 -12.48 12.34 -14.77
N ARG A 102 -11.32 11.67 -14.68
CA ARG A 102 -10.83 10.79 -15.74
C ARG A 102 -11.62 9.48 -15.72
N PRO A 103 -12.05 8.94 -16.87
CA PRO A 103 -12.73 7.66 -16.91
C PRO A 103 -11.80 6.55 -16.42
N VAL A 104 -12.30 5.72 -15.51
CA VAL A 104 -11.63 4.51 -15.03
C VAL A 104 -12.65 3.37 -15.04
N ASN A 105 -12.18 2.12 -15.01
CA ASN A 105 -13.05 0.96 -14.90
C ASN A 105 -12.46 0.03 -13.84
N LEU A 106 -12.66 0.39 -12.57
CA LEU A 106 -11.96 -0.21 -11.44
C LEU A 106 -12.95 -0.65 -10.36
N TYR A 107 -12.99 -1.96 -10.07
CA TYR A 107 -13.75 -2.44 -8.93
C TYR A 107 -12.96 -2.20 -7.65
N VAL A 108 -13.51 -1.36 -6.77
CA VAL A 108 -13.02 -1.19 -5.41
C VAL A 108 -13.64 -2.29 -4.56
N HIS A 109 -12.79 -3.18 -4.10
CA HIS A 109 -13.16 -4.34 -3.30
C HIS A 109 -12.96 -4.04 -1.83
N ARG A 110 -14.03 -4.18 -1.04
CA ARG A 110 -13.93 -4.20 0.41
C ARG A 110 -13.73 -5.64 0.88
N ARG A 111 -12.96 -5.82 1.95
CA ARG A 111 -12.63 -7.14 2.49
C ARG A 111 -12.75 -7.13 4.00
N GLN A 112 -13.11 -8.26 4.59
CA GLN A 112 -13.02 -8.45 6.04
C GLN A 112 -11.58 -8.74 6.44
N HIS A 113 -11.18 -8.36 7.65
CA HIS A 113 -9.87 -8.72 8.21
C HIS A 113 -9.64 -10.23 8.16
N SER A 114 -10.65 -11.03 8.54
CA SER A 114 -10.57 -12.50 8.50
C SER A 114 -10.21 -13.05 7.11
N GLN A 115 -10.76 -12.46 6.06
CA GLN A 115 -10.46 -12.84 4.68
C GLN A 115 -9.04 -12.43 4.28
N MET A 116 -8.63 -11.21 4.62
CA MET A 116 -7.26 -10.75 4.37
C MET A 116 -6.22 -11.57 5.13
N HIS A 117 -6.56 -12.01 6.35
CA HIS A 117 -5.69 -12.83 7.17
C HIS A 117 -5.45 -14.19 6.52
N ALA A 118 -6.52 -14.89 6.13
CA ALA A 118 -6.42 -16.19 5.48
C ALA A 118 -5.54 -16.13 4.22
N TRP A 119 -5.70 -15.08 3.40
CA TRP A 119 -4.88 -14.91 2.19
C TRP A 119 -3.40 -14.63 2.49
N LEU A 120 -3.10 -13.84 3.53
CA LEU A 120 -1.73 -13.57 3.94
C LEU A 120 -1.06 -14.83 4.50
N GLU A 121 -1.79 -15.61 5.29
CA GLU A 121 -1.32 -16.89 5.84
C GLU A 121 -1.04 -17.93 4.75
N ASP A 122 -1.96 -18.08 3.78
CA ASP A 122 -1.77 -18.93 2.59
C ASP A 122 -0.55 -18.47 1.75
N ALA A 123 -0.29 -17.17 1.71
CA ALA A 123 0.88 -16.58 1.04
C ALA A 123 2.19 -16.70 1.85
N GLY A 124 2.15 -17.31 3.04
CA GLY A 124 3.32 -17.55 3.88
C GLY A 124 3.73 -16.36 4.75
N PHE A 125 2.81 -15.45 5.03
CA PHE A 125 3.02 -14.36 5.99
C PHE A 125 2.49 -14.74 7.38
N VAL A 126 3.15 -14.22 8.40
CA VAL A 126 2.68 -14.21 9.79
C VAL A 126 2.16 -12.82 10.07
N ILE A 127 0.97 -12.73 10.63
CA ILE A 127 0.35 -11.46 10.98
C ILE A 127 0.81 -11.06 12.37
N ASP A 128 1.38 -9.87 12.47
CA ASP A 128 1.91 -9.32 13.72
C ASP A 128 0.83 -8.54 14.47
N THR A 129 0.06 -7.71 13.76
CA THR A 129 -1.06 -6.96 14.32
C THR A 129 -2.00 -6.44 13.22
N TYR A 130 -3.23 -6.10 13.60
CA TYR A 130 -4.19 -5.49 12.69
C TYR A 130 -5.16 -4.57 13.45
N ARG A 131 -5.72 -3.58 12.74
CA ARG A 131 -6.72 -2.65 13.28
C ARG A 131 -7.72 -2.21 12.20
N THR A 132 -8.90 -1.80 12.64
CA THR A 132 -9.81 -0.96 11.87
C THR A 132 -9.55 0.51 12.19
N LEU A 133 -9.76 1.39 11.20
CA LEU A 133 -9.59 2.83 11.33
C LEU A 133 -10.59 3.56 10.43
N SER A 134 -10.95 4.78 10.79
CA SER A 134 -11.67 5.70 9.90
C SER A 134 -10.72 6.81 9.44
N SER A 135 -10.94 7.33 8.23
CA SER A 135 -10.17 8.45 7.67
C SER A 135 -11.07 9.35 6.82
N ALA A 136 -10.54 10.49 6.37
CA ALA A 136 -11.24 11.38 5.43
C ALA A 136 -11.59 10.68 4.09
N GLU A 137 -10.83 9.65 3.72
CA GLU A 137 -10.98 8.90 2.47
C GLU A 137 -11.79 7.60 2.63
N SER A 138 -11.99 7.10 3.86
CA SER A 138 -12.72 5.85 4.11
C SER A 138 -13.50 5.88 5.43
N LYS A 139 -14.79 5.53 5.36
CA LYS A 139 -15.65 5.35 6.55
C LYS A 139 -15.21 4.18 7.42
N LEU A 140 -14.56 3.16 6.84
CA LEU A 140 -14.03 2.00 7.55
C LEU A 140 -12.89 1.36 6.75
N GLY A 141 -11.66 1.68 7.13
CA GLY A 141 -10.42 1.08 6.64
C GLY A 141 -9.89 0.00 7.59
N GLY A 142 -9.05 -0.87 7.06
CA GLY A 142 -8.31 -1.88 7.79
C GLY A 142 -6.82 -1.75 7.49
N ILE A 143 -5.98 -1.91 8.51
CA ILE A 143 -4.54 -2.06 8.37
C ILE A 143 -4.14 -3.40 8.97
N ILE A 144 -3.25 -4.11 8.28
CA ILE A 144 -2.56 -5.31 8.76
C ILE A 144 -1.05 -5.07 8.66
N LEU A 145 -0.33 -5.43 9.71
CA LEU A 145 1.12 -5.58 9.75
C LEU A 145 1.44 -7.08 9.80
N ALA A 146 2.35 -7.51 8.95
CA ALA A 146 2.75 -8.90 8.82
C ALA A 146 4.22 -9.00 8.40
N HIS A 147 4.83 -10.17 8.54
CA HIS A 147 6.15 -10.47 7.98
C HIS A 147 6.14 -11.83 7.29
N ARG A 148 7.07 -12.07 6.35
CA ARG A 148 7.16 -13.38 5.70
C ARG A 148 7.77 -14.39 6.66
N ARG A 149 7.23 -15.61 6.71
CA ARG A 149 7.91 -16.73 7.39
C ARG A 149 9.30 -16.89 6.78
N VAL A 150 10.34 -16.75 7.60
CA VAL A 150 11.70 -17.10 7.19
C VAL A 150 11.74 -18.62 7.07
N ALA A 151 12.18 -19.12 5.91
CA ALA A 151 12.44 -20.55 5.77
C ALA A 151 13.62 -20.91 6.67
N ASP A 152 13.48 -21.97 7.46
CA ASP A 152 14.55 -22.49 8.32
C ASP A 152 15.78 -22.78 7.44
N PRO A 153 16.96 -22.16 7.68
CA PRO A 153 18.13 -22.35 6.82
C PRO A 153 18.70 -23.77 6.86
N GLU A 154 18.27 -24.62 7.78
CA GLU A 154 18.79 -25.98 7.99
C GLU A 154 17.88 -27.12 7.52
N ARG A 155 16.97 -26.89 6.55
CA ARG A 155 16.20 -27.97 5.92
C ARG A 155 16.13 -27.89 4.40
#